data_AF-A0A7V2EF55-F1
#
_entry.id   AF-A0A7V2EF55-F1
#
_cell.length_a   1.000
_cell.length_b   1.000
_cell.length_c   1.000
_cell.angle_alpha   90.00
_cell.angle_beta   90.00
_cell.angle_gamma   90.00
#
_symmetry.space_group_name_H-M   'P 1'
#
loop_
_entity.id
_entity.type
_entity.pdbx_description
1 polymer ?
#
loop_
_entity_poly.entity_id
_entity_poly.type
_entity_poly.pdbx_seq_one_letter_code
_entity_poly.pdbx_strand_id
1 'polypeptide(L)'
;EAWGPFWEELDASPLSQGKPDFVGINYYTRGVVGHDPGAPPPFVRRLSPPPERSTAMGWEVYPQGLAEAVLWVQERYGALPLYITENGAAFPDPEPQQGRVRDPQRVAYLREHLQVVAGLLAQGVNLKGYFVWSFLDNFEWSFAFSKRFGLVFVDFATQKRTVKDSGWFYRDVLASRGANLTG
;
A
#
# COMPACT_ATOMS: atom_id res chain seq x y z
N GLU A 1 -13.49 -24.76 -20.32
CA GLU A 1 -12.77 -23.48 -20.48
C GLU A 1 -13.35 -22.48 -19.48
N ALA A 2 -12.52 -21.65 -18.86
CA ALA A 2 -12.97 -20.65 -17.87
C ALA A 2 -13.73 -19.47 -18.50
N TRP A 3 -13.60 -19.32 -19.83
CA TRP A 3 -14.18 -18.24 -20.61
C TRP A 3 -15.21 -18.87 -21.55
N GLY A 4 -16.50 -18.64 -21.27
CA GLY A 4 -17.60 -19.16 -22.07
C GLY A 4 -17.80 -18.39 -23.39
N PRO A 5 -18.81 -18.76 -24.20
CA PRO A 5 -19.04 -18.22 -25.55
C PRO A 5 -19.41 -16.73 -25.61
N PHE A 6 -19.49 -16.05 -24.46
CA PHE A 6 -19.81 -14.63 -24.34
C PHE A 6 -18.58 -13.72 -24.41
N TRP A 7 -17.37 -14.28 -24.39
CA TRP A 7 -16.13 -13.53 -24.58
C TRP A 7 -15.79 -13.54 -26.06
N GLU A 8 -16.25 -12.53 -26.79
CA GLU A 8 -15.78 -12.27 -28.16
C GLU A 8 -14.25 -12.12 -28.15
N GLU A 9 -13.58 -12.59 -29.21
CA GLU A 9 -12.15 -12.34 -29.37
C GLU A 9 -11.91 -10.84 -29.37
N LEU A 10 -11.27 -10.36 -28.30
CA LEU A 10 -10.99 -8.94 -28.10
C LEU A 10 -9.83 -8.56 -29.01
N ASP A 11 -10.06 -7.66 -29.97
CA ASP A 11 -8.96 -7.07 -30.72
C ASP A 11 -8.07 -6.26 -29.78
N ALA A 12 -6.93 -6.84 -29.42
CA ALA A 12 -5.93 -6.22 -28.56
C ALA A 12 -5.04 -5.21 -29.31
N SER A 13 -5.25 -5.01 -30.62
CA SER A 13 -4.47 -4.07 -31.42
C SER A 13 -4.43 -2.65 -30.82
N PRO A 14 -5.51 -2.08 -30.25
CA PRO A 14 -5.43 -0.75 -29.62
C PRO A 14 -4.59 -0.75 -28.33
N LEU A 15 -4.59 -1.84 -27.57
CA LEU A 15 -3.82 -1.97 -26.32
C LEU A 15 -2.31 -2.13 -26.57
N SER A 16 -1.95 -2.76 -27.70
CA SER A 16 -0.55 -3.00 -28.08
C SER A 16 0.15 -1.80 -28.74
N GLN A 17 -0.60 -0.77 -29.12
CA GLN A 17 -0.05 0.44 -29.74
C GLN A 17 0.51 1.44 -28.72
N GLY A 18 0.05 1.40 -27.47
CA GLY A 18 0.44 2.32 -26.42
C GLY A 18 1.62 1.80 -25.59
N LYS A 19 2.64 2.63 -25.40
CA LYS A 19 3.65 2.43 -24.35
C LYS A 19 3.37 3.40 -23.20
N PRO A 20 3.12 2.93 -21.97
CA PRO A 20 2.90 3.81 -20.84
C PRO A 20 4.17 4.59 -20.48
N ASP A 21 4.00 5.86 -20.09
CA ASP A 21 5.12 6.70 -19.63
C ASP A 21 5.65 6.27 -18.26
N PHE A 22 4.81 5.64 -17.44
CA PHE A 22 5.16 5.10 -16.14
C PHE A 22 4.17 4.00 -15.72
N VAL A 23 4.52 3.24 -14.68
CA VAL A 23 3.61 2.30 -14.01
C VAL A 23 3.44 2.71 -12.54
N GLY A 24 2.19 2.85 -12.12
CA GLY A 24 1.81 3.03 -10.71
C GLY A 24 1.60 1.69 -10.02
N ILE A 25 2.21 1.51 -8.85
CA ILE A 25 2.08 0.32 -8.01
C ILE A 25 1.36 0.73 -6.72
N ASN A 26 0.18 0.14 -6.50
CA ASN A 26 -0.52 0.20 -5.23
C ASN A 26 -0.17 -1.05 -4.44
N TYR A 27 0.44 -0.89 -3.27
CA TYR A 27 0.87 -2.01 -2.44
C TYR A 27 0.48 -1.78 -0.99
N TYR A 28 -0.10 -2.80 -0.36
CA TYR A 28 -0.54 -2.74 1.04
C TYR A 28 -0.12 -3.98 1.84
N THR A 29 -0.14 -5.14 1.19
CA THR A 29 0.07 -6.46 1.80
C THR A 29 0.46 -7.46 0.72
N ARG A 30 1.00 -8.60 1.14
CA ARG A 30 1.06 -9.81 0.31
C ARG A 30 -0.16 -10.70 0.49
N GLY A 31 -0.30 -11.66 -0.41
CA GLY A 31 -1.17 -12.84 -0.23
C GLY A 31 -0.32 -14.10 -0.21
N VAL A 32 -0.42 -14.88 0.86
CA VAL A 32 0.16 -16.23 0.91
C VAL A 32 -0.95 -17.22 0.58
N VAL A 33 -0.73 -18.07 -0.42
CA VAL A 33 -1.70 -19.06 -0.88
C VAL A 33 -1.08 -20.46 -0.84
N GLY A 34 -1.93 -21.46 -0.63
CA GLY A 34 -1.57 -22.86 -0.74
C GLY A 34 -2.51 -23.58 -1.70
N HIS A 35 -2.02 -24.65 -2.32
CA HIS A 35 -2.88 -25.56 -3.08
C HIS A 35 -3.91 -26.21 -2.16
N ASP A 36 -5.16 -26.24 -2.60
CA ASP A 36 -6.30 -26.83 -1.92
C ASP A 36 -7.23 -27.51 -2.95
N PRO A 37 -7.16 -28.86 -3.08
CA PRO A 37 -8.03 -29.61 -3.97
C PRO A 37 -9.53 -29.49 -3.67
N GLY A 38 -9.90 -29.10 -2.43
CA GLY A 38 -11.28 -28.90 -2.03
C GLY A 38 -11.84 -27.52 -2.36
N ALA A 39 -10.98 -26.56 -2.74
CA ALA A 39 -11.40 -25.23 -3.17
C ALA A 39 -11.86 -25.23 -4.64
N PRO A 40 -12.75 -24.30 -5.06
CA PRO A 40 -13.06 -24.11 -6.47
C PRO A 40 -11.81 -23.79 -7.31
N PRO A 41 -11.82 -24.05 -8.63
CA PRO A 41 -10.74 -23.62 -9.52
C PRO A 41 -10.36 -22.15 -9.28
N PRO A 42 -9.07 -21.82 -9.11
CA PRO A 42 -7.90 -22.62 -9.46
C PRO A 42 -7.33 -23.51 -8.34
N PHE A 43 -8.15 -24.00 -7.40
CA PHE A 43 -7.75 -24.92 -6.31
C PHE A 43 -6.74 -24.29 -5.35
N VAL A 44 -7.02 -23.06 -4.94
CA VAL A 44 -6.15 -22.28 -4.04
C VAL A 44 -6.92 -21.82 -2.81
N ARG A 45 -6.27 -21.87 -1.65
CA ARG A 45 -6.75 -21.24 -0.42
C ARG A 45 -5.78 -20.17 0.04
N ARG A 46 -6.31 -19.05 0.53
CA ARG A 46 -5.50 -18.00 1.16
C ARG A 46 -5.18 -18.41 2.60
N LEU A 47 -3.92 -18.26 3.00
CA LEU A 47 -3.49 -18.48 4.36
C LEU A 47 -3.68 -17.20 5.17
N SER A 48 -4.14 -17.34 6.41
CA SER A 48 -4.28 -16.22 7.32
C SER A 48 -2.90 -15.72 7.76
N PRO A 49 -2.67 -14.39 7.79
CA PRO A 49 -1.42 -13.85 8.31
C PRO A 49 -1.34 -13.99 9.84
N PRO A 50 -0.13 -13.91 10.41
CA PRO A 50 0.04 -13.85 11.86
C PRO A 50 -0.68 -12.60 12.44
N PRO A 51 -1.53 -12.74 13.48
CA PRO A 51 -2.31 -11.63 14.01
C PRO A 51 -1.47 -10.43 14.48
N GLU A 52 -0.29 -10.68 15.04
CA GLU A 52 0.62 -9.68 15.59
C GLU A 52 1.25 -8.76 14.54
N ARG A 53 1.23 -9.18 13.27
CA ARG A 53 1.69 -8.37 12.12
C ARG A 53 0.53 -8.02 11.20
N SER A 54 -0.67 -7.83 11.73
CA SER A 54 -1.85 -7.52 10.93
C SER A 54 -2.38 -6.10 11.17
N THR A 55 -2.84 -5.46 10.09
CA THR A 55 -3.56 -4.18 10.13
C THR A 55 -5.01 -4.37 10.58
N ALA A 56 -5.74 -3.29 10.82
CA ALA A 56 -7.19 -3.33 11.07
C ALA A 56 -8.00 -3.89 9.88
N MET A 57 -7.40 -4.02 8.70
CA MET A 57 -8.00 -4.71 7.54
C MET A 57 -7.83 -6.23 7.59
N GLY A 58 -7.10 -6.77 8.58
CA GLY A 58 -6.67 -8.17 8.59
C GLY A 58 -5.57 -8.46 7.58
N TRP A 59 -4.87 -7.43 7.11
CA TRP A 59 -3.79 -7.56 6.12
C TRP A 59 -2.43 -7.67 6.79
N GLU A 60 -1.56 -8.52 6.26
CA GLU A 60 -0.20 -8.70 6.76
C GLU A 60 0.67 -7.46 6.49
N VAL A 61 1.40 -7.02 7.49
CA VAL A 61 2.47 -6.03 7.36
C VAL A 61 3.73 -6.76 6.90
N TYR A 62 3.93 -6.75 5.58
CA TYR A 62 5.08 -7.37 4.92
C TYR A 62 5.80 -6.38 3.98
N PRO A 63 6.70 -5.54 4.50
CA PRO A 63 7.40 -4.51 3.71
C PRO A 63 8.19 -5.06 2.53
N GLN A 64 8.81 -6.23 2.67
CA GLN A 64 9.64 -6.85 1.64
C GLN A 64 8.84 -7.15 0.37
N GLY A 65 7.54 -7.43 0.48
CA GLY A 65 6.69 -7.67 -0.68
C GLY A 65 6.53 -6.43 -1.57
N LEU A 66 6.75 -5.22 -1.06
CA LEU A 66 6.83 -4.00 -1.88
C LEU A 66 8.02 -4.07 -2.83
N ALA A 67 9.19 -4.45 -2.33
CA ALA A 67 10.39 -4.64 -3.17
C ALA A 67 10.19 -5.76 -4.18
N GLU A 68 9.62 -6.88 -3.76
CA GLU A 68 9.31 -8.00 -4.66
C GLU A 68 8.39 -7.56 -5.80
N ALA A 69 7.33 -6.81 -5.49
CA ALA A 69 6.41 -6.28 -6.51
C ALA A 69 7.11 -5.31 -7.48
N VAL A 70 7.91 -4.38 -6.97
CA VAL A 70 8.65 -3.42 -7.79
C VAL A 70 9.65 -4.11 -8.70
N LEU A 71 10.44 -5.05 -8.17
CA LEU A 71 11.45 -5.78 -8.94
C LEU A 71 10.80 -6.70 -9.96
N TRP A 72 9.68 -7.34 -9.62
CA TRP A 72 8.92 -8.17 -10.56
C TRP A 72 8.40 -7.36 -11.75
N VAL A 73 7.83 -6.17 -11.50
CA VAL A 73 7.39 -5.26 -12.59
C VAL A 73 8.59 -4.86 -13.46
N GLN A 74 9.71 -4.50 -12.86
CA GLN A 74 10.91 -4.11 -13.59
C GLN A 74 11.50 -5.26 -14.44
N GLU A 75 11.56 -6.47 -13.88
CA GLU A 75 12.06 -7.66 -14.59
C GLU A 75 11.17 -7.99 -15.80
N ARG A 76 9.85 -7.89 -15.64
CA ARG A 76 8.88 -8.29 -16.66
C ARG A 76 8.64 -7.23 -17.75
N TYR A 77 8.63 -5.96 -17.37
CA TYR A 77 8.24 -4.84 -18.25
C TYR A 77 9.39 -3.88 -18.56
N GLY A 78 10.59 -4.16 -18.07
CA GLY A 78 11.78 -3.34 -18.25
C GLY A 78 11.84 -2.13 -17.32
N ALA A 79 12.84 -1.28 -17.53
CA ALA A 79 13.15 -0.13 -16.67
C ALA A 79 12.24 1.10 -16.91
N LEU A 80 10.92 0.89 -17.04
CA LEU A 80 9.94 1.99 -17.08
C LEU A 80 10.01 2.79 -15.76
N PRO A 81 9.73 4.11 -15.78
CA PRO A 81 9.53 4.87 -14.56
C PRO A 81 8.44 4.24 -13.69
N LEU A 82 8.73 4.05 -12.40
CA LEU A 82 7.81 3.47 -11.44
C LEU A 82 7.41 4.49 -10.36
N TYR A 83 6.16 4.46 -9.94
CA TYR A 83 5.66 5.19 -8.78
C TYR A 83 5.00 4.23 -7.81
N ILE A 84 5.26 4.38 -6.52
CA ILE A 84 4.38 3.79 -5.50
C ILE A 84 3.21 4.76 -5.36
N THR A 85 2.11 4.48 -6.05
CA THR A 85 0.95 5.37 -6.14
C THR A 85 0.04 5.27 -4.92
N GLU A 86 0.10 4.13 -4.21
CA GLU A 86 -0.50 3.99 -2.90
C GLU A 86 0.30 3.03 -2.01
N ASN A 87 0.60 3.45 -0.79
CA ASN A 87 1.01 2.57 0.30
C ASN A 87 0.60 3.16 1.66
N GLY A 88 0.06 2.33 2.54
CA GLY A 88 -0.38 2.76 3.87
C GLY A 88 -1.09 1.67 4.64
N ALA A 89 -1.60 2.00 5.83
CA ALA A 89 -2.24 1.02 6.70
C ALA A 89 -3.34 1.63 7.57
N ALA A 90 -4.43 0.87 7.72
CA ALA A 90 -5.42 1.14 8.75
C ALA A 90 -5.02 0.48 10.07
N PHE A 91 -5.00 1.26 11.15
CA PHE A 91 -4.88 0.77 12.51
C PHE A 91 -5.97 1.41 13.37
N PRO A 92 -6.32 0.81 14.53
CA PRO A 92 -7.17 1.49 15.50
C PRO A 92 -6.47 2.75 16.00
N ASP A 93 -7.03 3.91 15.67
CA ASP A 93 -6.50 5.18 16.16
C ASP A 93 -7.14 5.51 17.52
N PRO A 94 -6.36 5.94 18.53
CA PRO A 94 -6.92 6.48 19.75
C PRO A 94 -7.60 7.82 19.47
N GLU A 95 -8.51 8.22 20.35
CA GLU A 95 -9.10 9.56 20.30
C GLU A 95 -8.03 10.65 20.44
N PRO A 96 -8.19 11.81 19.75
CA PRO A 96 -7.25 12.91 19.87
C PRO A 96 -7.07 13.39 21.32
N GLN A 97 -5.82 13.42 21.79
CA GLN A 97 -5.43 13.97 23.08
C GLN A 97 -4.47 15.14 22.87
N GLN A 98 -4.78 16.30 23.48
CA GLN A 98 -3.94 17.50 23.39
C GLN A 98 -3.60 17.92 21.95
N GLY A 99 -4.56 17.73 21.01
CA GLY A 99 -4.38 18.09 19.60
C GLY A 99 -3.49 17.14 18.80
N ARG A 100 -3.26 15.92 19.29
CA ARG A 100 -2.54 14.86 18.56
C ARG A 100 -3.24 13.52 18.66
N VAL A 101 -3.00 12.67 17.67
CA VAL A 101 -3.39 11.26 17.67
C VAL A 101 -2.12 10.42 17.65
N ARG A 102 -1.92 9.59 18.69
CA ARG A 102 -0.76 8.74 18.82
C ARG A 102 -0.97 7.42 18.10
N ASP A 103 -0.39 7.26 16.92
CA ASP A 103 -0.57 6.10 16.04
C ASP A 103 0.77 5.39 15.72
N PRO A 104 1.45 4.82 16.75
CA PRO A 104 2.79 4.27 16.61
C PRO A 104 2.89 3.11 15.61
N GLN A 105 1.81 2.32 15.45
CA GLN A 105 1.77 1.23 14.48
C GLN A 105 1.85 1.75 13.03
N ARG A 106 1.19 2.88 12.74
CA ARG A 106 1.25 3.50 11.40
C ARG A 106 2.62 4.13 11.14
N VAL A 107 3.21 4.77 12.16
CA VAL A 107 4.60 5.25 12.09
C VAL A 107 5.56 4.10 11.76
N ALA A 108 5.46 2.97 12.47
CA ALA A 108 6.29 1.79 12.23
C ALA A 108 6.09 1.24 10.80
N TYR A 109 4.83 1.04 10.38
CA TYR A 109 4.50 0.59 9.02
C TYR A 109 5.16 1.45 7.95
N LEU A 110 4.98 2.77 8.03
CA LEU A 110 5.53 3.70 7.05
C LEU A 110 7.05 3.70 7.07
N ARG A 111 7.67 3.67 8.26
CA ARG A 111 9.14 3.60 8.39
C ARG A 111 9.69 2.36 7.70
N GLU A 112 9.13 1.19 7.97
CA GLU A 112 9.59 -0.07 7.39
C GLU A 112 9.46 -0.07 5.85
N HIS A 113 8.33 0.39 5.29
CA HIS A 113 8.14 0.44 3.84
C HIS A 113 9.01 1.51 3.17
N LEU A 114 9.19 2.68 3.79
CA LEU A 114 10.07 3.71 3.27
C LEU A 114 11.55 3.32 3.31
N GLN A 115 11.97 2.52 4.30
CA GLN A 115 13.31 1.90 4.32
C GLN A 115 13.50 0.94 3.14
N VAL A 116 12.48 0.15 2.79
CA VAL A 116 12.51 -0.70 1.58
C VAL A 116 12.62 0.15 0.31
N VAL A 117 11.86 1.24 0.20
CA VAL A 117 11.94 2.18 -0.93
C VAL A 117 13.33 2.80 -1.03
N ALA A 118 13.92 3.23 0.09
CA ALA A 118 15.29 3.75 0.12
C ALA A 118 16.30 2.70 -0.37
N GLY A 119 16.14 1.44 0.04
CA GLY A 119 16.96 0.32 -0.43
C GLY A 119 16.83 0.06 -1.94
N LEU A 120 15.64 0.20 -2.52
CA LEU A 120 15.42 0.07 -3.97
C LEU A 120 16.08 1.22 -4.74
N LEU A 121 15.96 2.45 -4.24
CA LEU A 121 16.63 3.62 -4.82
C LEU A 121 18.15 3.46 -4.80
N ALA A 122 18.73 2.94 -3.70
CA ALA A 122 20.16 2.65 -3.59
C ALA A 122 20.64 1.57 -4.58
N GLN A 123 19.75 0.65 -4.98
CA GLN A 123 20.00 -0.36 -6.00
C GLN A 123 19.83 0.16 -7.45
N GLY A 124 19.48 1.43 -7.63
CA GLY A 124 19.32 2.04 -8.95
C GLY A 124 17.98 1.76 -9.63
N VAL A 125 16.97 1.26 -8.89
CA VAL A 125 15.61 1.08 -9.41
C VAL A 125 15.04 2.43 -9.85
N ASN A 126 14.37 2.47 -11.00
CA ASN A 126 13.81 3.68 -11.60
C ASN A 126 12.51 4.19 -10.91
N LEU A 127 12.52 4.26 -9.57
CA LEU A 127 11.42 4.79 -8.77
C LEU A 127 11.46 6.33 -8.78
N LYS A 128 10.32 6.94 -9.08
CA LYS A 128 10.16 8.39 -9.25
C LYS A 128 9.35 9.06 -8.14
N GLY A 129 8.60 8.30 -7.37
CA GLY A 129 7.84 8.86 -6.25
C GLY A 129 7.12 7.81 -5.41
N TYR A 130 6.68 8.27 -4.25
CA TYR A 130 5.94 7.50 -3.26
C TYR A 130 4.79 8.36 -2.73
N PHE A 131 3.59 7.78 -2.72
CA PHE A 131 2.36 8.41 -2.29
C PHE A 131 1.74 7.59 -1.16
N VAL A 132 1.64 8.22 0.01
CA VAL A 132 0.99 7.62 1.17
C VAL A 132 -0.53 7.57 0.97
N TRP A 133 -1.10 6.39 1.18
CA TRP A 133 -2.54 6.23 1.32
C TRP A 133 -2.91 6.25 2.82
N SER A 134 -3.52 7.28 3.36
CA SER A 134 -4.07 8.47 2.69
C SER A 134 -3.69 9.75 3.41
N PHE A 135 -3.98 10.91 2.81
CA PHE A 135 -3.82 12.18 3.51
C PHE A 135 -4.82 12.32 4.66
N LEU A 136 -6.11 12.12 4.39
CA LEU A 136 -7.20 12.19 5.37
C LEU A 136 -7.81 10.81 5.63
N ASP A 137 -8.29 10.58 6.85
CA ASP A 137 -9.31 9.55 7.08
C ASP A 137 -10.52 9.82 6.18
N ASN A 138 -11.04 8.78 5.56
CA ASN A 138 -12.05 8.90 4.50
C ASN A 138 -13.07 7.75 4.58
N PHE A 139 -13.93 7.67 3.55
CA PHE A 139 -14.86 6.57 3.36
C PHE A 139 -14.15 5.40 2.66
N GLU A 140 -13.87 4.34 3.42
CA GLU A 140 -13.19 3.13 2.96
C GLU A 140 -14.19 2.11 2.39
N TRP A 141 -14.82 2.48 1.27
CA TRP A 141 -15.64 1.57 0.46
C TRP A 141 -16.66 0.76 1.29
N SER A 142 -16.61 -0.57 1.24
CA SER A 142 -17.50 -1.47 1.98
C SER A 142 -17.34 -1.38 3.51
N PHE A 143 -16.25 -0.80 3.99
CA PHE A 143 -15.99 -0.58 5.41
C PHE A 143 -16.46 0.80 5.90
N ALA A 144 -16.95 1.65 4.99
CA ALA A 144 -17.34 3.02 5.26
C ALA A 144 -16.29 3.74 6.14
N PHE A 145 -16.69 4.32 7.26
CA PHE A 145 -15.80 5.10 8.13
C PHE A 145 -15.05 4.28 9.19
N SER A 146 -15.18 2.94 9.19
CA SER A 146 -14.61 2.07 10.24
C SER A 146 -13.11 1.81 10.12
N LYS A 147 -12.48 2.27 9.02
CA LYS A 147 -11.06 2.06 8.72
C LYS A 147 -10.41 3.40 8.46
N ARG A 148 -9.33 3.67 9.17
CA ARG A 148 -8.66 4.97 9.18
C ARG A 148 -7.25 4.83 8.62
N PHE A 149 -7.05 5.28 7.38
CA PHE A 149 -5.75 5.26 6.69
C PHE A 149 -4.98 6.59 6.81
N GLY A 150 -5.65 7.67 7.20
CA GLY A 150 -5.14 9.02 7.06
C GLY A 150 -3.90 9.30 7.90
N LEU A 151 -3.01 10.14 7.40
CA LEU A 151 -2.04 10.89 8.20
C LEU A 151 -2.70 11.97 9.07
N VAL A 152 -3.93 12.33 8.72
CA VAL A 152 -4.76 13.31 9.43
C VAL A 152 -6.05 12.61 9.87
N PHE A 153 -6.28 12.63 11.18
CA PHE A 153 -7.53 12.17 11.77
C PHE A 153 -8.66 13.11 11.40
N VAL A 154 -9.79 12.55 11.00
CA VAL A 154 -11.03 13.30 10.75
C VAL A 154 -12.10 12.80 11.73
N ASP A 155 -12.58 13.71 12.57
CA ASP A 155 -13.83 13.50 13.29
C ASP A 155 -14.97 13.66 12.27
N PHE A 156 -15.65 12.57 11.94
CA PHE A 156 -16.68 12.59 10.90
C PHE A 156 -17.96 13.33 11.32
N ALA A 157 -18.22 13.47 12.63
CA ALA A 157 -19.37 14.21 13.13
C ALA A 157 -19.12 15.72 13.10
N THR A 158 -17.92 16.16 13.50
CA THR A 158 -17.60 17.60 13.62
C THR A 158 -16.78 18.15 12.46
N GLN A 159 -16.26 17.28 11.59
CA GLN A 159 -15.31 17.60 10.51
C GLN A 159 -13.98 18.20 11.00
N LYS A 160 -13.69 18.13 12.31
CA LYS A 160 -12.42 18.57 12.87
C LYS A 160 -11.28 17.68 12.37
N ARG A 161 -10.17 18.31 11.96
CA ARG A 161 -8.96 17.61 11.51
C ARG A 161 -7.86 17.72 12.55
N THR A 162 -7.21 16.60 12.87
CA THR A 162 -6.07 16.55 13.79
C THR A 162 -4.93 15.74 13.15
N VAL A 163 -3.76 16.35 13.00
CA VAL A 163 -2.59 15.65 12.42
C VAL A 163 -2.14 14.56 13.39
N LYS A 164 -1.98 13.33 12.89
CA LYS A 164 -1.51 12.18 13.67
C LYS A 164 0.01 12.21 13.79
N ASP A 165 0.58 11.43 14.72
CA ASP A 165 2.03 11.30 14.85
C ASP A 165 2.67 10.77 13.56
N SER A 166 1.98 9.90 12.82
CA SER A 166 2.40 9.49 11.46
C SER A 166 2.49 10.64 10.46
N GLY A 167 1.61 11.63 10.53
CA GLY A 167 1.67 12.82 9.67
C GLY A 167 2.89 13.68 9.98
N TRP A 168 3.21 13.86 11.27
CA TRP A 168 4.42 14.57 11.69
C TRP A 168 5.68 13.79 11.33
N PHE A 169 5.70 12.48 11.51
CA PHE A 169 6.77 11.60 11.07
C PHE A 169 7.01 11.73 9.56
N TYR A 170 5.95 11.66 8.75
CA TYR A 170 6.06 11.76 7.29
C TYR A 170 6.59 13.12 6.85
N ARG A 171 6.16 14.22 7.49
CA ARG A 171 6.75 15.56 7.30
C ARG A 171 8.27 15.55 7.52
N ASP A 172 8.72 14.92 8.60
CA ASP A 172 10.14 14.91 8.97
C ASP A 172 10.97 14.05 8.00
N VAL A 173 10.40 12.95 7.49
CA VAL A 173 11.01 12.16 6.40
C VAL A 173 11.18 13.02 5.15
N LEU A 174 10.14 13.73 4.73
CA LEU A 174 10.20 14.60 3.54
C LEU A 174 11.23 15.72 3.71
N ALA A 175 11.22 16.40 4.87
CA ALA A 175 12.14 17.49 5.17
C ALA A 175 13.61 17.04 5.20
N SER A 176 13.86 15.85 5.75
CA SER A 176 15.20 15.26 5.79
C SER A 176 15.60 14.51 4.52
N ARG A 177 14.70 14.44 3.52
CA ARG A 177 14.85 13.62 2.30
C ARG A 177 15.21 12.17 2.62
N GLY A 178 14.61 11.61 3.68
CA GLY A 178 14.79 10.23 4.10
C GLY A 178 15.99 9.97 5.03
N ALA A 179 16.80 10.97 5.38
CA ALA A 179 17.97 10.77 6.25
C ALA A 179 17.61 10.28 7.67
N ASN A 180 16.39 10.54 8.14
CA ASN A 180 15.89 10.11 9.45
C ASN A 180 15.31 8.67 9.46
N LEU A 181 15.38 7.95 8.33
CA LEU A 181 14.95 6.55 8.24
C LEU A 181 16.03 5.57 8.70
N THR A 182 17.30 5.99 8.73
CA THR A 182 18.47 5.16 9.02
C THR A 182 19.11 5.42 10.39
N GLY A 183 18.49 6.27 11.22
CA GLY A 183 18.93 6.62 12.57
C GLY A 183 18.09 6.00 13.68
#